data_AF-A0A0D3KIM3-F1
#
_entry.id   AF-A0A0D3KIM3-F1
#
_cell.length_a   1.000
_cell.length_b   1.000
_cell.length_c   1.000
_cell.angle_alpha   90.00
_cell.angle_beta   90.00
_cell.angle_gamma   90.00
#
_symmetry.space_group_name_H-M   'P 1'
#
loop_
_entity.id
_entity.type
_entity.pdbx_description
1 polymer ?
#
loop_
_entity_poly.entity_id
_entity_poly.type
_entity_poly.pdbx_seq_one_letter_code
_entity_poly.pdbx_strand_id
1 'polypeptide(L)'
;MWYDTAIASSAGIAADINRRYAERHGFAFVSSDVVYSPDRRPSWQRLSLMLRTLEGGVQGTPVAAVLWLDADAVFLHENGDALAAQLEAHGIVGGGRGPDILLSGDRPSDLFVNTGVMVVRNTPYARAWLRWFISLNASRPETSKDAPICLKLLMRFPWEQGCIGELWHRNASALWRHAKLLPYGALQTAAAPPQF
;
A
#
# COMPACT_ATOMS: atom_id res chain seq x y z
N MET A 1 5.38 2.27 7.37
CA MET A 1 6.54 1.42 7.06
C MET A 1 6.66 0.32 8.11
N TRP A 2 7.11 -0.88 7.73
CA TRP A 2 7.41 -1.96 8.67
C TRP A 2 8.78 -2.57 8.33
N TYR A 3 9.57 -2.92 9.32
CA TYR A 3 10.82 -3.65 9.15
C TYR A 3 11.21 -4.39 10.42
N ASP A 4 11.91 -5.52 10.28
CA ASP A 4 12.47 -6.27 11.39
C ASP A 4 13.94 -5.91 11.66
N THR A 5 14.52 -6.59 12.63
CA THR A 5 15.93 -6.40 13.02
C THR A 5 16.91 -6.83 11.94
N ALA A 6 16.54 -7.69 10.99
CA ALA A 6 17.44 -8.18 9.95
C ALA A 6 17.79 -7.10 8.93
N ILE A 7 16.89 -6.15 8.70
CA ILE A 7 17.10 -5.02 7.77
C ILE A 7 17.16 -3.65 8.47
N ALA A 8 17.21 -3.62 9.80
CA ALA A 8 17.08 -2.40 10.59
C ALA A 8 18.09 -1.29 10.22
N SER A 9 19.32 -1.65 9.82
CA SER A 9 20.33 -0.64 9.45
C SER A 9 19.96 0.15 8.20
N SER A 10 19.58 -0.53 7.11
CA SER A 10 19.19 0.15 5.87
C SER A 10 17.78 0.74 5.98
N ALA A 11 16.87 0.02 6.60
CA ALA A 11 15.50 0.46 6.84
C ALA A 11 15.44 1.71 7.74
N GLY A 12 16.35 1.83 8.72
CA GLY A 12 16.46 3.01 9.58
C GLY A 12 16.81 4.27 8.79
N ILE A 13 17.74 4.18 7.83
CA ILE A 13 18.09 5.29 6.95
C ILE A 13 16.89 5.72 6.12
N ALA A 14 16.19 4.76 5.50
CA ALA A 14 14.99 5.04 4.72
C ALA A 14 13.86 5.65 5.57
N ALA A 15 13.66 5.13 6.78
CA ALA A 15 12.68 5.64 7.74
C ALA A 15 13.01 7.09 8.14
N ASP A 16 14.28 7.42 8.38
CA ASP A 16 14.70 8.78 8.71
C ASP A 16 14.47 9.76 7.56
N ILE A 17 14.79 9.36 6.33
CA ILE A 17 14.52 10.17 5.12
C ILE A 17 13.02 10.42 4.98
N ASN A 18 12.20 9.37 5.06
CA ASN A 18 10.76 9.46 4.89
C ASN A 18 10.08 10.20 6.05
N ARG A 19 10.61 10.12 7.28
CA ARG A 19 10.11 10.90 8.42
C ARG A 19 10.32 12.39 8.19
N ARG A 20 11.50 12.81 7.74
CA ARG A 20 11.78 14.22 7.40
C ARG A 20 10.89 14.72 6.27
N TYR A 21 10.65 13.88 5.26
CA TYR A 21 9.68 14.19 4.21
C TYR A 21 8.28 14.39 4.80
N ALA A 22 7.80 13.43 5.60
CA ALA A 22 6.49 13.52 6.24
C ALA A 22 6.34 14.78 7.09
N GLU A 23 7.32 15.10 7.95
CA GLU A 23 7.35 16.31 8.78
C GLU A 23 7.25 17.59 7.94
N ARG A 24 8.03 17.68 6.85
CA ARG A 24 8.02 18.84 5.94
C ARG A 24 6.65 19.09 5.31
N HIS A 25 5.92 18.04 4.98
CA HIS A 25 4.63 18.12 4.29
C HIS A 25 3.42 17.95 5.23
N GLY A 26 3.64 17.94 6.55
CA GLY A 26 2.57 17.82 7.54
C GLY A 26 1.91 16.44 7.59
N PHE A 27 2.57 15.39 7.11
CA PHE A 27 2.11 14.02 7.23
C PHE A 27 2.56 13.39 8.54
N ALA A 28 1.73 12.51 9.08
CA ALA A 28 2.15 11.63 10.18
C ALA A 28 3.02 10.50 9.63
N PHE A 29 4.17 10.26 10.26
CA PHE A 29 5.02 9.12 9.94
C PHE A 29 4.81 7.97 10.94
N VAL A 30 4.58 6.76 10.42
CA VAL A 30 4.41 5.55 11.23
C VAL A 30 5.38 4.47 10.77
N SER A 31 6.24 4.03 11.69
CA SER A 31 7.08 2.83 11.57
C SER A 31 6.72 1.81 12.64
N SER A 32 6.90 0.52 12.35
CA SER A 32 6.67 -0.56 13.32
C SER A 32 7.54 -1.77 13.01
N ASP A 33 7.86 -2.54 14.03
CA ASP A 33 8.51 -3.85 13.99
C ASP A 33 7.58 -4.97 14.53
N VAL A 34 6.34 -4.61 14.89
CA VAL A 34 5.38 -5.54 15.50
C VAL A 34 4.95 -6.60 14.49
N VAL A 35 5.02 -7.86 14.88
CA VAL A 35 4.55 -9.00 14.08
C VAL A 35 3.06 -9.21 14.34
N TYR A 36 2.22 -8.92 13.34
CA TYR A 36 0.77 -9.12 13.39
C TYR A 36 0.32 -10.46 12.82
N SER A 37 1.10 -11.02 11.91
CA SER A 37 0.82 -12.29 11.24
C SER A 37 2.05 -13.19 11.31
N PRO A 38 2.29 -13.88 12.44
CA PRO A 38 3.51 -14.66 12.66
C PRO A 38 3.65 -15.83 11.69
N ASP A 39 2.53 -16.37 11.18
CA ASP A 39 2.52 -17.49 10.23
C ASP A 39 2.69 -17.04 8.77
N ARG A 40 3.04 -15.77 8.53
CA ARG A 40 3.17 -15.19 7.19
C ARG A 40 4.53 -14.53 6.99
N ARG A 41 4.89 -14.37 5.70
CA ARG A 41 6.10 -13.62 5.31
C ARG A 41 6.04 -12.19 5.85
N PRO A 42 7.20 -11.57 6.16
CA PRO A 42 7.28 -10.19 6.66
C PRO A 42 6.52 -9.16 5.82
N SER A 43 6.47 -9.37 4.50
CA SER A 43 5.74 -8.53 3.56
C SER A 43 4.24 -8.37 3.87
N TRP A 44 3.64 -9.31 4.62
CA TRP A 44 2.22 -9.25 5.05
C TRP A 44 1.96 -8.31 6.21
N GLN A 45 2.98 -7.97 7.01
CA GLN A 45 2.80 -7.08 8.17
C GLN A 45 2.28 -5.70 7.75
N ARG A 46 2.60 -5.28 6.51
CA ARG A 46 2.12 -4.03 5.91
C ARG A 46 0.61 -3.87 5.99
N LEU A 47 -0.13 -4.91 5.64
CA LEU A 47 -1.59 -4.85 5.52
C LEU A 47 -2.24 -4.63 6.88
N SER A 48 -1.75 -5.35 7.89
CA SER A 48 -2.21 -5.23 9.28
C SER A 48 -1.87 -3.86 9.86
N LEU A 49 -0.67 -3.34 9.59
CA LEU A 49 -0.29 -2.00 10.03
C LEU A 49 -1.18 -0.93 9.37
N MET A 50 -1.38 -0.99 8.05
CA MET A 50 -2.26 -0.06 7.33
C MET A 50 -3.69 -0.10 7.88
N LEU A 51 -4.27 -1.29 8.06
CA LEU A 51 -5.61 -1.43 8.61
C LEU A 51 -5.73 -0.81 10.01
N ARG A 52 -4.77 -1.09 10.89
CA ARG A 52 -4.74 -0.52 12.24
C ARG A 52 -4.62 1.00 12.22
N THR A 53 -3.80 1.56 11.33
CA THR A 53 -3.67 3.01 11.18
C THR A 53 -4.96 3.64 10.63
N LEU A 54 -5.63 3.01 9.67
CA LEU A 54 -6.92 3.49 9.15
C LEU A 54 -8.03 3.47 10.22
N GLU A 55 -8.01 2.48 11.11
CA GLU A 55 -9.06 2.29 12.12
C GLU A 55 -8.82 3.06 13.42
N GLY A 56 -7.57 3.07 13.90
CA GLY A 56 -7.19 3.75 15.14
C GLY A 56 -6.71 5.18 14.93
N GLY A 57 -6.42 5.57 13.69
CA GLY A 57 -5.75 6.84 13.40
C GLY A 57 -4.29 6.85 13.83
N VAL A 58 -3.72 8.05 13.95
CA VAL A 58 -2.39 8.29 14.53
C VAL A 58 -2.55 9.24 15.70
N GLN A 59 -2.07 8.82 16.88
CA GLN A 59 -2.19 9.59 18.13
C GLN A 59 -3.64 10.02 18.43
N GLY A 60 -4.61 9.14 18.18
CA GLY A 60 -6.03 9.42 18.36
C GLY A 60 -6.66 10.32 17.28
N THR A 61 -5.88 10.77 16.30
CA THR A 61 -6.39 11.57 15.17
C THR A 61 -6.75 10.65 13.99
N PRO A 62 -8.00 10.64 13.52
CA PRO A 62 -8.39 9.88 12.33
C PRO A 62 -7.58 10.30 11.10
N VAL A 63 -7.17 9.33 10.30
CA VAL A 63 -6.46 9.58 9.04
C VAL A 63 -7.39 9.44 7.85
N ALA A 64 -7.24 10.30 6.84
CA ALA A 64 -8.02 10.22 5.60
C ALA A 64 -7.53 9.09 4.67
N ALA A 65 -6.25 8.77 4.72
CA ALA A 65 -5.61 7.73 3.93
C ALA A 65 -4.30 7.28 4.58
N VAL A 66 -3.76 6.15 4.13
CA VAL A 66 -2.42 5.67 4.46
C VAL A 66 -1.64 5.47 3.18
N LEU A 67 -0.46 6.08 3.09
CA LEU A 67 0.57 5.72 2.12
C LEU A 67 1.46 4.64 2.74
N TRP A 68 1.56 3.50 2.06
CA TRP A 68 2.55 2.49 2.33
C TRP A 68 3.86 2.79 1.59
N LEU A 69 4.97 2.56 2.28
CA LEU A 69 6.32 2.54 1.73
C LEU A 69 7.05 1.30 2.27
N ASP A 70 7.62 0.52 1.37
CA ASP A 70 8.59 -0.54 1.71
C ASP A 70 9.84 0.08 2.36
N ALA A 71 10.54 -0.73 3.15
CA ALA A 71 11.67 -0.29 3.96
C ALA A 71 12.90 0.14 3.13
N ASP A 72 12.92 -0.17 1.84
CA ASP A 72 13.92 0.24 0.86
C ASP A 72 13.43 1.36 -0.08
N ALA A 73 12.21 1.87 0.12
CA ALA A 73 11.65 2.98 -0.65
C ALA A 73 11.82 4.31 0.09
N VAL A 74 12.27 5.34 -0.62
CA VAL A 74 12.47 6.70 -0.07
C VAL A 74 11.94 7.79 -1.00
N PHE A 75 11.50 8.90 -0.41
CA PHE A 75 11.31 10.14 -1.13
C PHE A 75 12.65 10.86 -1.33
N LEU A 76 12.98 11.19 -2.57
CA LEU A 76 14.13 12.02 -2.90
C LEU A 76 13.76 13.50 -2.77
N HIS A 77 14.72 14.35 -2.43
CA HIS A 77 14.50 15.78 -2.23
C HIS A 77 13.92 16.46 -3.49
N GLU A 78 14.37 16.02 -4.67
CA GLU A 78 13.92 16.50 -5.98
C GLU A 78 12.45 16.20 -6.28
N ASN A 79 11.81 15.32 -5.52
CA ASN A 79 10.41 14.96 -5.72
C ASN A 79 9.44 16.05 -5.20
N GLY A 80 9.91 16.99 -4.37
CA GLY A 80 9.10 18.12 -3.90
C GLY A 80 7.71 17.71 -3.37
N ASP A 81 6.68 18.46 -3.78
CA ASP A 81 5.28 18.25 -3.39
C ASP A 81 4.52 17.23 -4.27
N ALA A 82 5.23 16.40 -5.04
CA ALA A 82 4.63 15.43 -5.98
C ALA A 82 3.50 14.62 -5.37
N LEU A 83 3.74 14.03 -4.20
CA LEU A 83 2.78 13.16 -3.54
C LEU A 83 1.49 13.92 -3.23
N ALA A 84 1.60 15.11 -2.63
CA ALA A 84 0.42 15.90 -2.24
C ALA A 84 -0.45 16.23 -3.47
N ALA A 85 0.19 16.67 -4.57
CA ALA A 85 -0.49 16.96 -5.83
C ALA A 85 -1.18 15.71 -6.41
N GLN A 86 -0.55 14.54 -6.34
CA GLN A 86 -1.12 13.29 -6.84
C GLN A 86 -2.30 12.82 -5.99
N LEU A 87 -2.21 12.95 -4.66
CA LEU A 87 -3.31 12.63 -3.74
C LEU A 87 -4.52 13.53 -3.99
N GLU A 88 -4.30 14.82 -4.27
CA GLU A 88 -5.36 15.76 -4.61
C GLU A 88 -5.95 15.47 -6.01
N ALA A 89 -5.10 15.31 -7.04
CA ALA A 89 -5.51 15.04 -8.41
C ALA A 89 -6.31 13.73 -8.56
N HIS A 90 -6.11 12.79 -7.64
CA HIS A 90 -6.88 11.55 -7.58
C HIS A 90 -7.98 11.55 -6.52
N GLY A 91 -8.26 12.67 -5.85
CA GLY A 91 -9.36 12.81 -4.90
C GLY A 91 -9.24 11.87 -3.70
N ILE A 92 -8.02 11.58 -3.26
CA ILE A 92 -7.73 10.81 -2.05
C ILE A 92 -7.89 11.69 -0.81
N VAL A 93 -7.46 12.95 -0.91
CA VAL A 93 -7.59 13.98 0.12
C VAL A 93 -8.61 15.05 -0.32
N GLY A 94 -8.99 15.95 0.60
CA GLY A 94 -9.85 17.09 0.27
C GLY A 94 -11.34 16.77 0.03
N GLY A 95 -11.83 15.61 0.47
CA GLY A 95 -13.24 15.22 0.29
C GLY A 95 -13.59 14.73 -1.11
N GLY A 96 -12.59 14.44 -1.95
CA GLY A 96 -12.77 13.92 -3.29
C GLY A 96 -13.42 12.53 -3.34
N ARG A 97 -14.02 12.20 -4.48
CA ARG A 97 -14.61 10.87 -4.79
C ARG A 97 -13.63 9.98 -5.57
N GLY A 98 -12.35 10.03 -5.20
CA GLY A 98 -11.30 9.21 -5.77
C GLY A 98 -11.48 7.70 -5.59
N PRO A 99 -10.56 6.88 -6.11
CA PRO A 99 -10.52 5.46 -5.82
C PRO A 99 -10.25 5.22 -4.33
N ASP A 100 -10.61 4.04 -3.84
CA ASP A 100 -10.31 3.57 -2.49
C ASP A 100 -8.85 3.14 -2.34
N ILE A 101 -8.20 2.73 -3.44
CA ILE A 101 -6.81 2.25 -3.47
C ILE A 101 -6.07 2.85 -4.68
N LEU A 102 -4.86 3.38 -4.47
CA LEU A 102 -3.90 3.66 -5.54
C LEU A 102 -2.79 2.63 -5.49
N LEU A 103 -2.59 1.95 -6.61
CA LEU A 103 -1.51 1.01 -6.83
C LEU A 103 -0.43 1.67 -7.68
N SER A 104 0.83 1.27 -7.49
CA SER A 104 1.94 1.67 -8.37
C SER A 104 2.18 0.57 -9.41
N GLY A 105 2.50 0.96 -10.64
CA GLY A 105 3.13 0.06 -11.60
C GLY A 105 4.53 -0.34 -11.13
N ASP A 106 4.98 -1.54 -11.50
CA ASP A 106 6.30 -2.07 -11.12
C ASP A 106 7.44 -1.49 -11.95
N ARG A 107 7.19 -1.23 -13.23
CA ARG A 107 8.16 -0.69 -14.17
C ARG A 107 7.48 0.24 -15.16
N PRO A 108 8.23 1.13 -15.85
CA PRO A 108 7.70 1.84 -17.00
C PRO A 108 7.08 0.84 -18.00
N SER A 109 5.90 1.15 -18.53
CA SER A 109 5.13 0.34 -19.50
C SER A 109 4.61 -1.03 -19.02
N ASP A 110 4.81 -1.38 -17.75
CA ASP A 110 4.33 -2.65 -17.20
C ASP A 110 2.96 -2.50 -16.53
N LEU A 111 2.11 -3.52 -16.71
CA LEU A 111 0.81 -3.63 -16.03
C LEU A 111 0.92 -4.41 -14.71
N PHE A 112 2.10 -4.89 -14.35
CA PHE A 112 2.34 -5.49 -13.04
C PHE A 112 2.29 -4.46 -11.92
N VAL A 113 1.69 -4.88 -10.81
CA VAL A 113 1.53 -4.07 -9.61
C VAL A 113 2.78 -4.18 -8.74
N ASN A 114 3.27 -3.03 -8.30
CA ASN A 114 4.20 -2.89 -7.19
C ASN A 114 3.44 -2.42 -5.96
N THR A 115 3.58 -3.18 -4.87
CA THR A 115 2.94 -2.85 -3.59
C THR A 115 3.91 -2.20 -2.61
N GLY A 116 5.16 -1.96 -3.02
CA GLY A 116 6.15 -1.25 -2.23
C GLY A 116 5.84 0.23 -2.07
N VAL A 117 5.04 0.80 -2.98
CA VAL A 117 4.38 2.09 -2.79
C VAL A 117 2.91 1.97 -3.16
N MET A 118 2.02 2.18 -2.20
CA MET A 118 0.56 2.10 -2.42
C MET A 118 -0.17 3.06 -1.49
N VAL A 119 -1.31 3.60 -1.92
CA VAL A 119 -2.18 4.42 -1.08
C VAL A 119 -3.49 3.70 -0.84
N VAL A 120 -3.97 3.70 0.40
CA VAL A 120 -5.30 3.19 0.76
C VAL A 120 -6.07 4.27 1.48
N ARG A 121 -7.20 4.69 0.90
CA ARG A 121 -8.09 5.69 1.49
C ARG A 121 -8.88 5.08 2.64
N ASN A 122 -9.21 5.87 3.64
CA ASN A 122 -9.99 5.42 4.79
C ASN A 122 -11.49 5.37 4.48
N THR A 123 -11.90 4.36 3.71
CA THR A 123 -13.30 4.11 3.38
C THR A 123 -13.81 2.81 3.96
N PRO A 124 -15.13 2.65 4.12
CA PRO A 124 -15.71 1.36 4.51
C PRO A 124 -15.26 0.21 3.61
N TYR A 125 -15.19 0.44 2.29
CA TYR A 125 -14.71 -0.55 1.34
C TYR A 125 -13.26 -0.94 1.59
N ALA A 126 -12.35 0.04 1.64
CA ALA A 126 -10.92 -0.21 1.81
C ALA A 126 -10.60 -1.02 3.09
N ARG A 127 -11.24 -0.66 4.21
CA ARG A 127 -11.09 -1.38 5.47
C ARG A 127 -11.63 -2.80 5.39
N ALA A 128 -12.82 -2.99 4.79
CA ALA A 128 -13.39 -4.31 4.59
C ALA A 128 -12.51 -5.19 3.68
N TRP A 129 -11.98 -4.60 2.60
CA TRP A 129 -11.07 -5.27 1.67
C TRP A 129 -9.77 -5.69 2.36
N LEU A 130 -9.12 -4.81 3.14
CA LEU A 130 -7.92 -5.17 3.92
C LEU A 130 -8.20 -6.29 4.92
N ARG A 131 -9.32 -6.22 5.67
CA ARG A 131 -9.71 -7.29 6.62
C ARG A 131 -9.89 -8.63 5.93
N TRP A 132 -10.60 -8.64 4.81
CA TRP A 132 -10.77 -9.84 3.98
C TRP A 132 -9.42 -10.35 3.46
N PHE A 133 -8.58 -9.47 2.92
CA PHE A 133 -7.31 -9.86 2.32
C PHE A 133 -6.34 -10.44 3.36
N ILE A 134 -6.28 -9.84 4.55
CA ILE A 134 -5.55 -10.37 5.70
C ILE A 134 -6.12 -11.73 6.14
N SER A 135 -7.43 -11.95 6.05
CA SER A 135 -8.07 -13.21 6.49
C SER A 135 -7.91 -14.37 5.50
N LEU A 136 -7.53 -14.11 4.24
CA LEU A 136 -7.38 -15.13 3.17
C LEU A 136 -6.42 -16.30 3.48
N ASN A 137 -5.69 -16.26 4.60
CA ASN A 137 -4.81 -17.36 5.02
C ASN A 137 -4.87 -17.60 6.54
N ALA A 138 -5.95 -17.20 7.22
CA ALA A 138 -6.02 -17.32 8.67
C ALA A 138 -6.49 -18.69 9.19
N SER A 139 -7.01 -19.62 8.36
CA SER A 139 -7.22 -21.04 8.73
C SER A 139 -8.09 -21.90 7.78
N ARG A 140 -8.77 -21.39 6.74
CA ARG A 140 -9.70 -22.24 5.94
C ARG A 140 -9.78 -21.85 4.45
N PRO A 141 -9.40 -22.75 3.51
CA PRO A 141 -9.47 -22.51 2.07
C PRO A 141 -10.87 -22.38 1.44
N GLU A 142 -11.96 -22.70 2.14
CA GLU A 142 -13.16 -23.21 1.43
C GLU A 142 -14.36 -22.27 1.25
N THR A 143 -14.37 -21.04 1.78
CA THR A 143 -15.63 -20.27 1.83
C THR A 143 -15.76 -19.06 0.91
N SER A 144 -14.74 -18.68 0.12
CA SER A 144 -14.91 -17.62 -0.88
C SER A 144 -14.46 -18.07 -2.27
N LYS A 145 -15.24 -17.72 -3.30
CA LYS A 145 -14.93 -18.05 -4.71
C LYS A 145 -13.59 -17.46 -5.19
N ASP A 146 -13.11 -16.40 -4.53
CA ASP A 146 -11.85 -15.73 -4.85
C ASP A 146 -10.66 -16.24 -4.02
N ALA A 147 -10.90 -16.95 -2.91
CA ALA A 147 -9.83 -17.54 -2.08
C ALA A 147 -8.89 -18.47 -2.88
N PRO A 148 -9.38 -19.33 -3.81
CA PRO A 148 -8.52 -20.23 -4.58
C PRO A 148 -7.50 -19.51 -5.45
N ILE A 149 -7.77 -18.27 -5.90
CA ILE A 149 -6.87 -17.51 -6.78
C ILE A 149 -5.63 -17.11 -5.98
N CYS A 150 -5.84 -16.41 -4.87
CA CYS A 150 -4.74 -16.04 -3.98
C CYS A 150 -4.09 -17.28 -3.38
N LEU A 151 -4.82 -18.27 -2.88
CA LEU A 151 -4.23 -19.47 -2.27
C LEU A 151 -3.31 -20.26 -3.22
N LYS A 152 -3.69 -20.43 -4.49
CA LYS A 152 -2.81 -21.08 -5.49
C LYS A 152 -1.53 -20.28 -5.72
N LEU A 153 -1.63 -18.95 -5.71
CA LEU A 153 -0.47 -18.07 -5.86
C LEU A 153 0.36 -18.03 -4.59
N LEU A 154 -0.23 -18.01 -3.40
CA LEU A 154 0.48 -18.03 -2.12
C LEU A 154 1.35 -19.28 -1.97
N MET A 155 0.94 -20.40 -2.57
CA MET A 155 1.76 -21.61 -2.62
C MET A 155 3.02 -21.44 -3.50
N ARG A 156 2.98 -20.57 -4.53
CA ARG A 156 4.09 -20.37 -5.49
C ARG A 156 4.92 -19.12 -5.20
N PHE A 157 4.26 -18.05 -4.80
CA PHE A 157 4.79 -16.73 -4.49
C PHE A 157 4.10 -16.24 -3.21
N PRO A 158 4.68 -16.50 -2.02
CA PRO A 158 4.01 -16.27 -0.74
C PRO A 158 3.92 -14.78 -0.35
N TRP A 159 4.14 -13.86 -1.29
CA TRP A 159 4.09 -12.42 -1.10
C TRP A 159 2.71 -11.89 -1.50
N GLU A 160 2.17 -10.97 -0.71
CA GLU A 160 0.93 -10.25 -0.98
C GLU A 160 0.95 -9.49 -2.31
N GLN A 161 2.12 -8.99 -2.78
CA GLN A 161 2.23 -8.34 -4.09
C GLN A 161 1.71 -9.24 -5.23
N GLY A 162 2.10 -10.51 -5.25
CA GLY A 162 1.66 -11.45 -6.28
C GLY A 162 0.15 -11.67 -6.25
N CYS A 163 -0.43 -11.73 -5.04
CA CYS A 163 -1.87 -11.84 -4.87
C CYS A 163 -2.61 -10.58 -5.34
N ILE A 164 -2.16 -9.39 -4.92
CA ILE A 164 -2.76 -8.12 -5.35
C ILE A 164 -2.67 -7.96 -6.88
N GLY A 165 -1.52 -8.29 -7.46
CA GLY A 165 -1.32 -8.24 -8.91
C GLY A 165 -2.30 -9.14 -9.68
N GLU A 166 -2.61 -10.32 -9.15
CA GLU A 166 -3.56 -11.24 -9.78
C GLU A 166 -5.02 -10.86 -9.54
N LEU A 167 -5.35 -10.33 -8.35
CA LEU A 167 -6.67 -9.72 -8.12
C LEU A 167 -6.90 -8.55 -9.08
N TRP A 168 -5.87 -7.74 -9.31
CA TRP A 168 -5.89 -6.65 -10.29
C TRP A 168 -6.06 -7.19 -11.72
N HIS A 169 -5.21 -8.11 -12.16
CA HIS A 169 -5.25 -8.62 -13.54
C HIS A 169 -6.59 -9.27 -13.89
N ARG A 170 -7.22 -9.97 -12.93
CA ARG A 170 -8.49 -10.66 -13.11
C ARG A 170 -9.71 -9.80 -12.79
N ASN A 171 -9.51 -8.56 -12.33
CA ASN A 171 -10.56 -7.72 -11.75
C ASN A 171 -11.39 -8.46 -10.69
N ALA A 172 -10.73 -9.30 -9.88
CA ALA A 172 -11.39 -10.08 -8.85
C ALA A 172 -12.04 -9.16 -7.82
N SER A 173 -13.21 -9.56 -7.29
CA SER A 173 -14.05 -8.71 -6.43
C SER A 173 -14.34 -7.31 -7.00
N ALA A 174 -14.33 -7.15 -8.34
CA ALA A 174 -14.47 -5.88 -9.04
C ALA A 174 -13.47 -4.80 -8.60
N LEU A 175 -12.23 -5.19 -8.31
CA LEU A 175 -11.17 -4.31 -7.81
C LEU A 175 -10.96 -3.04 -8.67
N TRP A 176 -11.15 -3.08 -9.99
CA TRP A 176 -11.02 -1.91 -10.87
C TRP A 176 -12.03 -0.79 -10.58
N ARG A 177 -13.14 -1.08 -9.88
CA ARG A 177 -14.10 -0.05 -9.45
C ARG A 177 -13.60 0.74 -8.24
N HIS A 178 -12.65 0.17 -7.51
CA HIS A 178 -12.19 0.69 -6.23
C HIS A 178 -10.70 1.02 -6.22
N ALA A 179 -9.93 0.48 -7.16
CA ALA A 179 -8.50 0.71 -7.28
C ALA A 179 -8.16 1.36 -8.61
N LYS A 180 -7.09 2.16 -8.60
CA LYS A 180 -6.47 2.68 -9.81
C LYS A 180 -4.99 2.34 -9.80
N LEU A 181 -4.50 1.76 -10.89
CA LEU A 181 -3.07 1.57 -11.13
C LEU A 181 -2.51 2.84 -11.75
N LEU A 182 -1.53 3.44 -11.09
CA LEU A 182 -0.77 4.57 -11.60
C LEU A 182 0.50 4.10 -12.29
N PRO A 183 1.02 4.85 -13.27
CA PRO A 183 2.33 4.57 -13.86
C PRO A 183 3.42 4.46 -12.79
N TYR A 184 4.44 3.66 -13.07
CA TYR A 184 5.63 3.59 -12.23
C TYR A 184 6.18 4.99 -11.94
N GLY A 185 6.50 5.24 -10.66
CA GLY A 185 7.06 6.51 -10.21
C GLY A 185 6.05 7.63 -10.00
N ALA A 186 4.77 7.45 -10.37
CA ALA A 186 3.77 8.52 -10.25
C ALA A 186 3.45 8.91 -8.79
N LEU A 187 3.57 7.98 -7.84
CA LEU A 187 3.38 8.28 -6.42
C LEU A 187 4.65 8.85 -5.75
N GLN A 188 5.78 8.76 -6.44
CA GLN A 188 7.09 9.11 -5.91
C GLN A 188 7.62 10.41 -6.52
N THR A 189 7.27 10.73 -7.76
CA THR A 189 7.85 11.83 -8.54
C THR A 189 6.76 12.75 -9.10
N ALA A 190 7.06 14.05 -9.22
CA ALA A 190 6.13 15.04 -9.79
C ALA A 190 6.05 14.95 -11.32
N ALA A 191 6.79 14.04 -11.94
CA ALA A 191 6.90 13.96 -13.39
C ALA A 191 5.51 13.76 -13.97
N ALA A 192 5.11 14.68 -14.86
CA ALA A 192 3.92 14.52 -15.68
C ALA A 192 3.93 13.11 -16.27
N PRO A 193 2.77 12.43 -16.35
CA PRO A 193 2.73 11.10 -16.96
C PRO A 193 3.40 11.19 -18.33
N PRO A 194 4.34 10.27 -18.66
CA PRO A 194 4.91 10.24 -19.99
C PRO A 194 3.75 10.17 -20.99
N GLN A 195 3.70 11.15 -21.89
CA GLN A 195 2.78 11.14 -23.01
C GLN A 195 3.25 10.00 -23.94
N PHE A 196 2.53 8.88 -23.90
CA PHE A 196 2.68 7.79 -24.87
C PHE A 196 1.70 8.00 -26.00
#